data_AF-A0A6S7J6Y9-F1
#
_entry.id   AF-A0A6S7J6Y9-F1
#
_cell.length_a   1.000
_cell.length_b   1.000
_cell.length_c   1.000
_cell.angle_alpha   90.00
_cell.angle_beta   90.00
_cell.angle_gamma   90.00
#
_symmetry.space_group_name_H-M   'P 1'
#
loop_
_entity.id
_entity.type
_entity.pdbx_description
1 polymer ?
#
loop_
_entity_poly.entity_id
_entity_poly.type
_entity_poly.pdbx_seq_one_letter_code
_entity_poly.pdbx_strand_id
1 'polypeptide(L)'
;MATDQSRALLYQSARVESDELSTFSPEMHQIVEELLNQCRGLPLALSLVGSNLIDTRLQQDWQDVLGYFQKAGLEQLHSQFPTVTYPYDNILAAIDASFQRLRKSEREKFLDFGIFPEDINIATDILELFWSSKEVGRTSCSPQEGRCILKALERKSLIQKGPELQGKTSYRVHDLLLEFARQKLQATGTLTDVQRVFVKILRGQCVNGEWTTTSSLSQRDYYFKYLPYHIFSSEQHSELIQLLFDFHWLEQKVKHTNVPSLISDFRFLDTPLQHEIKLLKKSLMLSADAIEKNLSSIGPQLLGRLLSYASDECPSVKKLLEDVRETSRKTFHILPLFSCLKLEGAEIFKKNVGSEVCSLATSNSSTGTIVISGLVNGSIHIHELETGM
;
A
#
# COMPACT_ATOMS: atom_id res chain seq x y z
N MET A 1 23.02 30.36 5.12
CA MET A 1 22.23 29.49 6.04
C MET A 1 21.40 28.45 5.30
N ALA A 2 20.34 28.79 4.54
CA ALA A 2 19.55 27.79 3.80
C ALA A 2 20.36 27.10 2.66
N THR A 3 21.24 27.84 1.99
CA THR A 3 22.11 27.33 0.91
C THR A 3 23.20 26.38 1.45
N ASP A 4 23.74 26.66 2.64
CA ASP A 4 24.81 25.84 3.22
C ASP A 4 24.30 24.49 3.71
N GLN A 5 23.10 24.45 4.29
CA GLN A 5 22.41 23.21 4.65
C GLN A 5 22.05 22.39 3.40
N SER A 6 21.59 23.05 2.33
CA SER A 6 21.26 22.39 1.06
C SER A 6 22.49 21.76 0.41
N ARG A 7 23.62 22.49 0.41
CA ARG A 7 24.92 22.01 -0.09
C ARG A 7 25.44 20.84 0.73
N ALA A 8 25.36 20.94 2.07
CA ALA A 8 25.75 19.84 2.96
C ALA A 8 24.91 18.57 2.70
N LEU A 9 23.60 18.71 2.50
CA LEU A 9 22.73 17.58 2.20
C LEU A 9 23.02 16.96 0.82
N LEU A 10 23.28 17.77 -0.20
CA LEU A 10 23.67 17.27 -1.52
C LEU A 10 24.96 16.45 -1.46
N TYR A 11 25.99 16.98 -0.79
CA TYR A 11 27.26 16.29 -0.62
C TYR A 11 27.15 15.04 0.25
N GLN A 12 26.36 15.09 1.33
CA GLN A 12 26.07 13.91 2.14
C GLN A 12 25.39 12.81 1.31
N SER A 13 24.43 13.18 0.46
CA SER A 13 23.70 12.25 -0.40
C SER A 13 24.56 11.69 -1.54
N ALA A 14 25.51 12.48 -2.04
CA ALA A 14 26.53 12.06 -3.00
C ALA A 14 27.74 11.37 -2.34
N ARG A 15 27.75 11.26 -1.01
CA ARG A 15 28.86 10.74 -0.19
C ARG A 15 30.21 11.41 -0.48
N VAL A 16 30.21 12.72 -0.74
CA VAL A 16 31.43 13.49 -0.97
C VAL A 16 32.10 13.77 0.37
N GLU A 17 33.36 13.36 0.52
CA GLU A 17 34.15 13.61 1.72
C GLU A 17 34.76 15.02 1.70
N SER A 18 35.10 15.56 2.87
CA SER A 18 35.55 16.96 3.00
C SER A 18 36.88 17.26 2.30
N ASP A 19 37.74 16.26 2.18
CA ASP A 19 39.02 16.33 1.48
C ASP A 19 38.84 16.33 -0.05
N GLU A 20 37.86 15.59 -0.57
CA GLU A 20 37.51 15.57 -1.99
C GLU A 20 37.07 16.95 -2.51
N LEU A 21 36.43 17.77 -1.68
CA LEU A 21 35.97 19.12 -2.07
C LEU A 21 37.12 20.02 -2.55
N SER A 22 38.32 19.83 -2.01
CA SER A 22 39.51 20.60 -2.42
C SER A 22 39.99 20.27 -3.84
N THR A 23 39.55 19.14 -4.40
CA THR A 23 39.92 18.66 -5.74
C THR A 23 38.95 19.11 -6.84
N PHE A 24 37.82 19.72 -6.47
CA PHE A 24 36.80 20.13 -7.42
C PHE A 24 37.26 21.32 -8.25
N SER A 25 37.13 21.21 -9.58
CA SER A 25 37.41 22.31 -10.50
C SER A 25 36.45 23.49 -10.30
N PRO A 26 36.80 24.72 -10.73
CA PRO A 26 35.88 25.85 -10.75
C PRO A 26 34.58 25.55 -11.50
N GLU A 27 34.67 24.80 -12.60
CA GLU A 27 33.51 24.36 -13.40
C GLU A 27 32.62 23.40 -12.61
N MET A 28 33.22 22.47 -11.84
CA MET A 28 32.46 21.55 -11.00
C MET A 28 31.68 22.30 -9.90
N HIS A 29 32.28 23.34 -9.31
CA HIS A 29 31.58 24.22 -8.38
C HIS A 29 30.38 24.93 -9.02
N GLN A 30 30.52 25.40 -10.27
CA GLN A 30 29.40 26.00 -11.00
C GLN A 30 28.25 25.01 -11.22
N ILE A 31 28.56 23.76 -11.58
CA ILE A 31 27.55 22.70 -11.74
C ILE A 31 26.82 22.44 -10.42
N VAL A 32 27.56 22.39 -9.30
CA VAL A 32 26.96 22.22 -7.97
C VAL A 32 26.01 23.36 -7.64
N GLU A 33 26.42 24.62 -7.84
CA GLU A 33 25.55 25.77 -7.56
C GLU A 33 24.28 25.76 -8.42
N GLU A 34 24.39 25.37 -9.69
CA GLU A 34 23.21 25.22 -10.56
C GLU A 34 22.28 24.11 -10.06
N LEU A 35 22.80 22.94 -9.68
CA LEU A 35 21.99 21.86 -9.09
C LEU A 35 21.27 22.32 -7.81
N LEU A 36 21.95 23.09 -6.94
CA LEU A 36 21.36 23.63 -5.71
C LEU A 36 20.23 24.62 -6.02
N ASN A 37 20.44 25.52 -6.99
CA ASN A 37 19.43 26.47 -7.43
C ASN A 37 18.19 25.78 -7.99
N GLN A 38 18.39 24.75 -8.82
CA GLN A 38 17.31 23.95 -9.39
C GLN A 38 16.54 23.17 -8.32
N CYS A 39 17.22 22.60 -7.32
CA CYS A 39 16.55 21.87 -6.23
C CYS A 39 15.78 22.79 -5.25
N ARG A 40 16.03 24.10 -5.25
CA ARG A 40 15.41 25.12 -4.36
C ARG A 40 15.40 24.72 -2.87
N GLY A 41 16.43 24.02 -2.41
CA GLY A 41 16.57 23.58 -1.02
C GLY A 41 15.61 22.47 -0.57
N LEU A 42 14.90 21.81 -1.50
CA LEU A 42 13.98 20.72 -1.17
C LEU A 42 14.77 19.45 -0.81
N PRO A 43 14.66 18.92 0.44
CA PRO A 43 15.51 17.82 0.90
C PRO A 43 15.42 16.55 0.03
N LEU A 44 14.21 16.21 -0.43
CA LEU A 44 14.00 15.06 -1.30
C LEU A 44 14.68 15.25 -2.66
N ALA A 45 14.56 16.43 -3.28
CA ALA A 45 15.20 16.72 -4.56
C ALA A 45 16.72 16.64 -4.45
N LEU A 46 17.29 17.23 -3.39
CA LEU A 46 18.73 17.17 -3.10
C LEU A 46 19.21 15.74 -2.88
N SER A 47 18.43 14.93 -2.15
CA SER A 47 18.76 13.53 -1.88
C SER A 47 18.74 12.70 -3.17
N LEU A 48 17.70 12.86 -4.00
CA LEU A 48 17.57 12.20 -5.30
C LEU A 48 18.75 12.55 -6.22
N VAL A 49 19.00 13.85 -6.43
CA VAL A 49 20.11 14.32 -7.27
C VAL A 49 21.46 13.84 -6.74
N GLY A 50 21.75 14.06 -5.46
CA GLY A 50 23.03 13.66 -4.86
C GLY A 50 23.27 12.16 -4.92
N SER A 51 22.22 11.36 -4.68
CA SER A 51 22.34 9.90 -4.70
C SER A 51 22.70 9.30 -6.08
N ASN A 52 22.47 10.05 -7.17
CA ASN A 52 22.92 9.66 -8.51
C ASN A 52 24.44 9.81 -8.73
N LEU A 53 25.14 10.46 -7.79
CA LEU A 53 26.55 10.83 -7.86
C LEU A 53 27.41 10.05 -6.85
N ILE A 54 26.82 9.09 -6.11
CA ILE A 54 27.51 8.32 -5.06
C ILE A 54 28.79 7.66 -5.57
N ASP A 55 28.73 7.07 -6.77
CA ASP A 55 29.80 6.22 -7.31
C ASP A 55 30.77 6.98 -8.25
N THR A 56 30.70 8.31 -8.31
CA THR A 56 31.53 9.11 -9.24
C THR A 56 31.93 10.49 -8.70
N ARG A 57 33.09 10.96 -9.16
CA ARG A 57 33.59 12.34 -8.99
C ARG A 57 33.96 12.99 -10.33
N LEU A 58 33.60 12.35 -11.43
CA LEU A 58 33.88 12.88 -12.76
C LEU A 58 32.96 14.06 -13.06
N GLN A 59 33.51 15.20 -13.44
CA GLN A 59 32.74 16.40 -13.78
C GLN A 59 31.64 16.11 -14.83
N GLN A 60 31.91 15.22 -15.79
CA GLN A 60 30.95 14.83 -16.81
C GLN A 60 29.68 14.19 -16.23
N ASP A 61 29.81 13.34 -15.20
CA ASP A 61 28.65 12.71 -14.57
C ASP A 61 27.74 13.72 -13.86
N TRP A 62 28.35 14.74 -13.23
CA TRP A 62 27.62 15.84 -12.59
C TRP A 62 26.90 16.69 -13.64
N GLN A 63 27.58 16.98 -14.76
CA GLN A 63 26.98 17.69 -15.89
C GLN A 63 25.82 16.89 -16.50
N ASP A 64 25.94 15.57 -16.60
CA ASP A 64 24.88 14.71 -17.13
C ASP A 64 23.65 14.71 -16.22
N VAL A 65 23.83 14.61 -14.89
CA VAL A 65 22.72 14.74 -13.92
C VAL A 65 22.01 16.07 -14.06
N LEU A 66 22.77 17.17 -14.13
CA LEU A 66 22.20 18.50 -14.37
C LEU A 66 21.45 18.57 -15.71
N GLY A 67 22.03 17.98 -16.76
CA GLY A 67 21.41 17.90 -18.07
C GLY A 67 20.09 17.13 -18.07
N TYR A 68 19.99 16.01 -17.35
CA TYR A 68 18.72 15.30 -17.17
C TYR A 68 17.70 16.11 -16.38
N PHE A 69 18.14 16.81 -15.32
CA PHE A 69 17.26 17.66 -14.52
C PHE A 69 16.67 18.81 -15.37
N GLN A 70 17.50 19.48 -16.16
CA GLN A 70 17.09 20.59 -17.03
C GLN A 70 16.24 20.14 -18.23
N LYS A 71 16.49 18.93 -18.75
CA LYS A 71 15.73 18.34 -19.85
C LYS A 71 14.48 17.59 -19.40
N ALA A 72 14.20 17.54 -18.09
CA ALA A 72 12.98 16.94 -17.59
C ALA A 72 11.80 17.55 -18.36
N GLY A 73 11.04 16.72 -19.07
CA GLY A 73 9.97 17.18 -19.94
C GLY A 73 8.80 17.67 -19.11
N LEU A 74 8.90 18.88 -18.54
CA LEU A 74 7.92 19.42 -17.61
C LEU A 74 6.52 19.47 -18.21
N GLU A 75 6.38 19.70 -19.53
CA GLU A 75 5.08 19.62 -20.22
C GLU A 75 4.48 18.21 -20.18
N GLN A 76 5.29 17.17 -20.40
CA GLN A 76 4.85 15.77 -20.32
C GLN A 76 4.55 15.39 -18.87
N LEU A 77 5.35 15.90 -17.93
CA LEU A 77 5.11 15.70 -16.50
C LEU A 77 3.86 16.44 -16.05
N HIS A 78 3.58 17.66 -16.51
CA HIS A 78 2.38 18.43 -16.16
C HIS A 78 1.09 17.81 -16.71
N SER A 79 1.16 17.12 -17.85
CA SER A 79 0.01 16.35 -18.34
C SER A 79 -0.30 15.12 -17.46
N GLN A 80 0.71 14.55 -16.80
CA GLN A 80 0.60 13.43 -15.85
C GLN A 80 0.37 13.91 -14.40
N PHE A 81 0.83 15.12 -14.08
CA PHE A 81 0.82 15.75 -12.76
C PHE A 81 0.29 17.18 -12.89
N PRO A 82 -1.03 17.39 -12.83
CA PRO A 82 -1.60 18.73 -12.95
C PRO A 82 -1.01 19.67 -11.90
N THR A 83 -0.51 20.84 -12.35
CA THR A 83 0.22 21.81 -11.51
C THR A 83 -0.62 22.35 -10.34
N VAL A 84 -1.96 22.30 -10.46
CA VAL A 84 -2.90 22.67 -9.38
C VAL A 84 -2.74 21.73 -8.17
N THR A 85 -2.48 20.45 -8.42
CA THR A 85 -2.29 19.42 -7.38
C THR A 85 -0.82 19.28 -7.00
N TYR A 86 0.10 19.47 -7.97
CA TYR A 86 1.54 19.28 -7.79
C TYR A 86 2.34 20.49 -8.28
N PRO A 87 2.46 21.57 -7.50
CA PRO A 87 3.20 22.77 -7.87
C PRO A 87 4.74 22.61 -7.73
N TYR A 88 5.26 21.38 -7.74
CA TYR A 88 6.64 21.04 -7.37
C TYR A 88 7.46 20.54 -8.55
N ASP A 89 7.58 21.34 -9.61
CA ASP A 89 8.30 21.01 -10.84
C ASP A 89 9.73 20.52 -10.59
N ASN A 90 10.43 21.15 -9.65
CA ASN A 90 11.81 20.78 -9.31
C ASN A 90 11.90 19.38 -8.68
N ILE A 91 10.91 18.95 -7.91
CA ILE A 91 10.89 17.59 -7.35
C ILE A 91 10.61 16.60 -8.48
N LEU A 92 9.62 16.87 -9.33
CA LEU A 92 9.30 16.00 -10.47
C LEU A 92 10.50 15.87 -11.43
N ALA A 93 11.23 16.96 -11.67
CA ALA A 93 12.46 16.95 -12.45
C ALA A 93 13.58 16.14 -11.77
N ALA A 94 13.75 16.26 -10.44
CA ALA A 94 14.71 15.45 -9.68
C ALA A 94 14.39 13.95 -9.75
N ILE A 95 13.11 13.60 -9.65
CA ILE A 95 12.63 12.22 -9.76
C ILE A 95 12.88 11.70 -11.18
N ASP A 96 12.48 12.44 -12.21
CA ASP A 96 12.68 12.02 -13.61
C ASP A 96 14.18 11.87 -13.92
N ALA A 97 15.03 12.81 -13.50
CA ALA A 97 16.48 12.71 -13.69
C ALA A 97 17.06 11.45 -13.02
N SER A 98 16.60 11.12 -11.81
CA SER A 98 17.01 9.90 -11.10
C SER A 98 16.52 8.64 -11.81
N PHE A 99 15.28 8.67 -12.31
CA PHE A 99 14.65 7.60 -13.05
C PHE A 99 15.34 7.35 -14.40
N GLN A 100 15.70 8.38 -15.17
CA GLN A 100 16.37 8.22 -16.47
C GLN A 100 17.78 7.61 -16.35
N ARG A 101 18.43 7.76 -15.19
CA ARG A 101 19.74 7.15 -14.91
C ARG A 101 19.68 5.68 -14.49
N LEU A 102 18.48 5.12 -14.34
CA LEU A 102 18.30 3.69 -14.10
C LEU A 102 18.47 2.88 -15.38
N ARG A 103 18.99 1.66 -15.23
CA ARG A 103 18.99 0.68 -16.32
C ARG A 103 17.55 0.33 -16.71
N LYS A 104 17.35 -0.19 -17.92
CA LYS A 104 16.00 -0.54 -18.41
C LYS A 104 15.26 -1.48 -17.44
N SER A 105 15.92 -2.53 -16.95
CA SER A 105 15.33 -3.47 -15.99
C SER A 105 14.98 -2.81 -14.66
N GLU A 106 15.84 -1.94 -14.14
CA GLU A 106 15.59 -1.20 -12.89
C GLU A 106 14.40 -0.24 -13.02
N ARG A 107 14.26 0.43 -14.17
CA ARG A 107 13.09 1.29 -14.47
C ARG A 107 11.80 0.48 -14.46
N GLU A 108 11.77 -0.65 -15.16
CA GLU A 108 10.59 -1.53 -15.19
C GLU A 108 10.19 -1.96 -13.76
N LYS A 109 11.16 -2.33 -12.93
CA LYS A 109 10.90 -2.75 -11.54
C LYS A 109 10.57 -1.61 -10.59
N PHE A 110 11.07 -0.41 -10.83
CA PHE A 110 10.65 0.78 -10.09
C PHE A 110 9.19 1.13 -10.41
N LEU A 111 8.80 1.08 -11.68
CA LEU A 111 7.41 1.35 -12.08
C LEU A 111 6.41 0.34 -11.48
N ASP A 112 6.82 -0.92 -11.32
CA ASP A 112 6.02 -1.94 -10.63
C ASP A 112 5.61 -1.53 -9.20
N PHE A 113 6.33 -0.62 -8.52
CA PHE A 113 5.87 -0.11 -7.23
C PHE A 113 4.56 0.69 -7.32
N GLY A 114 4.24 1.29 -8.47
CA GLY A 114 3.05 2.11 -8.65
C GLY A 114 1.71 1.40 -8.39
N ILE A 115 1.70 0.06 -8.37
CA ILE A 115 0.50 -0.72 -8.03
C ILE A 115 0.23 -0.84 -6.54
N PHE A 116 1.22 -0.58 -5.69
CA PHE A 116 1.11 -0.79 -4.26
C PHE A 116 0.32 0.35 -3.58
N PRO A 117 -0.34 0.09 -2.45
CA PRO A 117 -0.91 1.14 -1.61
C PRO A 117 0.13 2.15 -1.15
N GLU A 118 -0.33 3.36 -0.85
CA GLU A 118 0.47 4.36 -0.13
C GLU A 118 0.74 3.92 1.30
N ASP A 119 1.75 4.52 1.91
CA ASP A 119 2.06 4.37 3.33
C ASP A 119 2.41 2.95 3.85
N ILE A 120 2.80 2.01 2.98
CA ILE A 120 3.13 0.64 3.41
C ILE A 120 4.61 0.28 3.32
N ASN A 121 5.02 -0.65 4.18
CA ASN A 121 6.27 -1.39 4.04
C ASN A 121 5.99 -2.70 3.29
N ILE A 122 6.72 -2.96 2.22
CA ILE A 122 6.58 -4.13 1.36
C ILE A 122 7.76 -5.07 1.63
N ALA A 123 7.48 -6.28 2.12
CA ALA A 123 8.53 -7.27 2.35
C ALA A 123 9.21 -7.68 1.04
N THR A 124 10.52 -7.91 1.10
CA THR A 124 11.34 -8.21 -0.09
C THR A 124 10.83 -9.43 -0.85
N ASP A 125 10.30 -10.43 -0.15
CA ASP A 125 9.78 -11.66 -0.75
C ASP A 125 8.43 -11.50 -1.47
N ILE A 126 7.69 -10.40 -1.23
CA ILE A 126 6.53 -9.99 -2.05
C ILE A 126 7.02 -9.49 -3.42
N LEU A 127 8.08 -8.68 -3.42
CA LEU A 127 8.67 -8.12 -4.65
C LEU A 127 9.38 -9.23 -5.45
N GLU A 128 10.10 -10.13 -4.77
CA GLU A 128 10.69 -11.32 -5.40
C GLU A 128 9.60 -12.21 -6.02
N LEU A 129 8.49 -12.44 -5.32
CA LEU A 129 7.34 -13.18 -5.84
C LEU A 129 6.78 -12.50 -7.10
N PHE A 130 6.59 -11.18 -7.05
CA PHE A 130 6.05 -10.43 -8.17
C PHE A 130 6.96 -10.45 -9.40
N TRP A 131 8.27 -10.26 -9.20
CA TRP A 131 9.23 -10.16 -10.30
C TRP A 131 9.72 -11.50 -10.83
N SER A 132 9.57 -12.60 -10.08
CA SER A 132 9.88 -13.95 -10.54
C SER A 132 8.83 -14.52 -11.50
N SER A 133 7.66 -13.87 -11.60
CA SER A 133 6.56 -14.33 -12.44
C SER A 133 6.90 -14.25 -13.93
N LYS A 134 6.59 -15.33 -14.66
CA LYS A 134 6.79 -15.47 -16.12
C LYS A 134 5.53 -15.17 -16.93
N GLU A 135 4.63 -14.37 -16.38
CA GLU A 135 3.43 -13.94 -17.09
C GLU A 135 3.80 -13.17 -18.37
N VAL A 136 2.97 -13.33 -19.40
CA VAL A 136 3.24 -12.82 -20.75
C VAL A 136 3.43 -11.30 -20.73
N GLY A 137 4.47 -10.82 -21.41
CA GLY A 137 4.77 -9.39 -21.53
C GLY A 137 5.56 -8.78 -20.38
N ARG A 138 6.00 -9.58 -19.39
CA ARG A 138 6.85 -9.09 -18.28
C ARG A 138 8.25 -9.72 -18.32
N THR A 139 9.26 -8.90 -18.02
CA THR A 139 10.63 -9.38 -17.80
C THR A 139 10.71 -10.03 -16.43
N SER A 140 10.73 -11.36 -16.36
CA SER A 140 10.97 -12.08 -15.10
C SER A 140 12.44 -11.92 -14.66
N CYS A 141 12.70 -11.81 -13.37
CA CYS A 141 14.06 -11.91 -12.83
C CYS A 141 14.13 -12.85 -11.64
N SER A 142 15.32 -13.40 -11.39
CA SER A 142 15.57 -14.23 -10.21
C SER A 142 15.50 -13.43 -8.91
N PRO A 143 15.24 -14.06 -7.75
CA PRO A 143 15.28 -13.39 -6.46
C PRO A 143 16.60 -12.65 -6.19
N GLN A 144 17.74 -13.20 -6.65
CA GLN A 144 19.04 -12.54 -6.53
C GLN A 144 19.09 -11.22 -7.32
N GLU A 145 18.66 -11.25 -8.58
CA GLU A 145 18.60 -10.05 -9.44
C GLU A 145 17.65 -9.01 -8.87
N GLY A 146 16.47 -9.43 -8.40
CA GLY A 146 15.51 -8.55 -7.71
C GLY A 146 16.14 -7.83 -6.51
N ARG A 147 16.87 -8.56 -5.66
CA ARG A 147 17.60 -7.94 -4.52
C ARG A 147 18.69 -6.97 -4.95
N CYS A 148 19.38 -7.23 -6.07
CA CYS A 148 20.35 -6.28 -6.62
C CYS A 148 19.67 -5.00 -7.12
N ILE A 149 18.51 -5.12 -7.77
CA ILE A 149 17.71 -3.97 -8.21
C ILE A 149 17.24 -3.16 -7.00
N LEU A 150 16.74 -3.79 -5.94
CA LEU A 150 16.32 -3.10 -4.71
C LEU A 150 17.46 -2.28 -4.10
N LYS A 151 18.67 -2.85 -4.02
CA LYS A 151 19.86 -2.12 -3.56
C LYS A 151 20.19 -0.94 -4.46
N ALA A 152 20.05 -1.06 -5.78
CA ALA A 152 20.30 0.03 -6.71
C ALA A 152 19.27 1.17 -6.56
N LEU A 153 17.99 0.83 -6.40
CA LEU A 153 16.92 1.81 -6.16
C LEU A 153 17.08 2.50 -4.80
N GLU A 154 17.45 1.76 -3.76
CA GLU A 154 17.75 2.30 -2.42
C GLU A 154 18.94 3.26 -2.47
N ARG A 155 20.03 2.87 -3.14
CA ARG A 155 21.21 3.72 -3.33
C ARG A 155 20.89 5.01 -4.06
N LYS A 156 19.89 5.02 -4.96
CA LYS A 156 19.42 6.21 -5.70
C LYS A 156 18.29 6.96 -5.00
N SER A 157 18.02 6.68 -3.72
CA SER A 157 16.97 7.31 -2.92
C SER A 157 15.55 7.20 -3.53
N LEU A 158 15.33 6.24 -4.44
CA LEU A 158 14.03 6.01 -5.08
C LEU A 158 13.12 5.12 -4.22
N ILE A 159 13.71 4.35 -3.32
CA ILE A 159 13.01 3.59 -2.27
C ILE A 159 13.78 3.74 -0.96
N GLN A 160 13.11 3.48 0.15
CA GLN A 160 13.68 3.55 1.49
C GLN A 160 13.56 2.18 2.16
N LYS A 161 14.57 1.80 2.93
CA LYS A 161 14.54 0.57 3.72
C LYS A 161 13.61 0.73 4.92
N GLY A 162 12.66 -0.19 5.07
CA GLY A 162 11.72 -0.25 6.17
C GLY A 162 12.17 -1.19 7.30
N PRO A 163 11.35 -1.36 8.35
CA PRO A 163 11.58 -2.34 9.40
C PRO A 163 11.52 -3.78 8.86
N GLU A 164 12.04 -4.74 9.62
CA GLU A 164 11.86 -6.14 9.24
C GLU A 164 10.41 -6.59 9.44
N LEU A 165 9.87 -7.30 8.45
CA LEU A 165 8.53 -7.88 8.47
C LEU A 165 8.68 -9.40 8.43
N GLN A 166 8.30 -10.10 9.51
CA GLN A 166 8.43 -11.56 9.62
C GLN A 166 9.85 -12.08 9.25
N GLY A 167 10.89 -11.36 9.71
CA GLY A 167 12.30 -11.71 9.43
C GLY A 167 12.75 -11.43 7.99
N LYS A 168 11.98 -10.66 7.21
CA LYS A 168 12.35 -10.19 5.88
C LYS A 168 12.61 -8.69 5.91
N THR A 169 13.66 -8.25 5.23
CA THR A 169 13.83 -6.81 4.93
C THR A 169 12.61 -6.30 4.17
N SER A 170 12.15 -5.08 4.49
CA SER A 170 11.08 -4.41 3.75
C SER A 170 11.56 -3.10 3.14
N TYR A 171 10.79 -2.62 2.16
CA TYR A 171 11.01 -1.33 1.51
C TYR A 171 9.72 -0.53 1.47
N ARG A 172 9.87 0.79 1.48
CA ARG A 172 8.80 1.76 1.35
C ARG A 172 9.16 2.75 0.25
N VAL A 173 8.15 3.26 -0.45
CA VAL A 173 8.30 4.31 -1.46
C VAL A 173 7.68 5.58 -0.90
N HIS A 174 8.34 6.72 -1.09
CA HIS A 174 7.76 8.02 -0.73
C HIS A 174 6.56 8.29 -1.63
N ASP A 175 5.49 8.91 -1.12
CA ASP A 175 4.22 9.04 -1.84
C ASP A 175 4.37 9.72 -3.20
N LEU A 176 5.16 10.81 -3.29
CA LEU A 176 5.51 11.44 -4.57
C LEU A 176 6.23 10.51 -5.57
N LEU A 177 7.12 9.63 -5.09
CA LEU A 177 7.83 8.65 -5.93
C LEU A 177 6.89 7.51 -6.36
N LEU A 178 5.99 7.09 -5.46
CA LEU A 178 4.99 6.08 -5.72
C LEU A 178 3.98 6.58 -6.76
N GLU A 179 3.52 7.82 -6.60
CA GLU A 179 2.64 8.49 -7.55
C GLU A 179 3.35 8.74 -8.89
N PHE A 180 4.64 9.09 -8.88
CA PHE A 180 5.47 9.10 -10.09
C PHE A 180 5.40 7.78 -10.86
N ALA A 181 5.65 6.65 -10.18
CA ALA A 181 5.56 5.33 -10.78
C ALA A 181 4.14 5.02 -11.30
N ARG A 182 3.12 5.34 -10.50
CA ARG A 182 1.71 5.11 -10.81
C ARG A 182 1.24 5.88 -12.05
N GLN A 183 1.54 7.18 -12.14
CA GLN A 183 1.18 8.01 -13.30
C GLN A 183 1.89 7.57 -14.58
N LYS A 184 3.16 7.15 -14.50
CA LYS A 184 3.86 6.58 -15.66
C LYS A 184 3.17 5.33 -16.18
N LEU A 185 2.69 4.44 -15.30
CA LEU A 185 1.90 3.26 -15.68
C LEU A 185 0.53 3.64 -16.28
N GLN A 186 -0.13 4.66 -15.71
CA GLN A 186 -1.42 5.16 -16.22
C GLN A 186 -1.27 5.78 -17.62
N ALA A 187 -0.22 6.58 -17.85
CA ALA A 187 0.08 7.20 -19.13
C ALA A 187 0.33 6.17 -20.24
N THR A 188 0.87 5.00 -19.90
CA THR A 188 1.03 3.88 -20.84
C THR A 188 -0.20 2.98 -20.94
N GLY A 189 -1.25 3.22 -20.13
CA GLY A 189 -2.45 2.38 -20.07
C GLY A 189 -2.22 0.99 -19.47
N THR A 190 -1.11 0.76 -18.77
CA THR A 190 -0.70 -0.58 -18.29
C THR A 190 -1.00 -0.82 -16.81
N LEU A 191 -1.36 0.21 -16.04
CA LEU A 191 -1.59 0.10 -14.58
C LEU A 191 -2.56 -1.04 -14.23
N THR A 192 -3.73 -1.06 -14.86
CA THR A 192 -4.78 -2.08 -14.60
C THR A 192 -4.32 -3.48 -14.99
N ASP A 193 -3.58 -3.63 -16.09
CA ASP A 193 -3.04 -4.93 -16.52
C ASP A 193 -1.99 -5.46 -15.53
N VAL A 194 -1.12 -4.59 -15.02
CA VAL A 194 -0.13 -4.94 -14.01
C VAL A 194 -0.81 -5.33 -12.69
N GLN A 195 -1.86 -4.62 -12.27
CA GLN A 195 -2.69 -5.00 -11.12
C GLN A 195 -3.31 -6.40 -11.31
N ARG A 196 -3.94 -6.67 -12.46
CA ARG A 196 -4.54 -7.98 -12.77
C ARG A 196 -3.51 -9.11 -12.72
N VAL A 197 -2.31 -8.88 -13.26
CA VAL A 197 -1.21 -9.84 -13.17
C VAL A 197 -0.82 -10.09 -11.72
N PHE A 198 -0.71 -9.05 -10.89
CA PHE A 198 -0.34 -9.22 -9.50
C PHE A 198 -1.42 -9.95 -8.67
N VAL A 199 -2.70 -9.66 -8.91
CA VAL A 199 -3.83 -10.41 -8.33
C VAL A 199 -3.72 -11.89 -8.67
N LYS A 200 -3.44 -12.24 -9.93
CA LYS A 200 -3.25 -13.64 -10.36
C LYS A 200 -2.09 -14.32 -9.61
N ILE A 201 -0.96 -13.63 -9.47
CA ILE A 201 0.22 -14.14 -8.74
C ILE A 201 -0.12 -14.40 -7.26
N LEU A 202 -0.80 -13.45 -6.61
CA LEU A 202 -1.23 -13.55 -5.22
C LEU A 202 -2.19 -14.73 -5.03
N ARG A 203 -3.23 -14.86 -5.88
CA ARG A 203 -4.16 -15.99 -5.83
C ARG A 203 -3.47 -17.32 -6.09
N GLY A 204 -2.43 -17.36 -6.93
CA GLY A 204 -1.62 -18.56 -7.14
C GLY A 204 -0.90 -19.08 -5.89
N GLN A 205 -0.77 -18.26 -4.83
CA GLN A 205 -0.19 -18.69 -3.56
C GLN A 205 -1.17 -19.42 -2.63
N CYS A 206 -2.48 -19.28 -2.88
CA CYS A 206 -3.54 -19.86 -2.05
C CYS A 206 -4.63 -20.46 -2.96
N VAL A 207 -4.62 -21.79 -3.11
CA VAL A 207 -5.57 -22.51 -3.95
C VAL A 207 -6.54 -23.27 -3.05
N ASN A 208 -7.84 -23.03 -3.20
CA ASN A 208 -8.89 -23.65 -2.38
C ASN A 208 -8.68 -23.47 -0.86
N GLY A 209 -8.09 -22.34 -0.44
CA GLY A 209 -7.80 -22.08 0.97
C GLY A 209 -6.50 -22.70 1.49
N GLU A 210 -5.79 -23.47 0.66
CA GLU A 210 -4.51 -24.08 1.00
C GLU A 210 -3.34 -23.26 0.44
N TRP A 211 -2.43 -22.90 1.34
CA TRP A 211 -1.22 -22.17 1.01
C TRP A 211 -0.19 -23.10 0.38
N THR A 212 0.52 -22.63 -0.63
CA THR A 212 1.67 -23.36 -1.17
C THR A 212 2.71 -23.59 -0.07
N THR A 213 3.38 -24.74 -0.09
CA THR A 213 4.41 -25.10 0.91
C THR A 213 5.57 -24.12 0.95
N THR A 214 5.76 -23.35 -0.13
CA THR A 214 6.79 -22.33 -0.28
C THR A 214 6.38 -20.93 0.20
N SER A 215 5.09 -20.72 0.53
CA SER A 215 4.60 -19.40 0.94
C SER A 215 5.08 -19.01 2.34
N SER A 216 5.76 -17.87 2.44
CA SER A 216 6.24 -17.30 3.70
C SER A 216 5.11 -16.67 4.53
N LEU A 217 5.36 -16.39 5.82
CA LEU A 217 4.38 -15.70 6.67
C LEU A 217 4.09 -14.27 6.19
N SER A 218 5.11 -13.51 5.75
CA SER A 218 4.93 -12.16 5.20
C SER A 218 4.05 -12.15 3.95
N GLN A 219 4.13 -13.19 3.10
CA GLN A 219 3.24 -13.35 1.95
C GLN A 219 1.79 -13.56 2.36
N ARG A 220 1.52 -14.34 3.42
CA ARG A 220 0.16 -14.55 3.94
C ARG A 220 -0.41 -13.28 4.54
N ASP A 221 0.38 -12.59 5.36
CA ASP A 221 -0.01 -11.33 5.99
C ASP A 221 -0.35 -10.27 4.93
N TYR A 222 0.51 -10.15 3.90
CA TYR A 222 0.27 -9.23 2.78
C TYR A 222 -1.00 -9.58 2.01
N TYR A 223 -1.20 -10.86 1.69
CA TYR A 223 -2.35 -11.33 0.92
C TYR A 223 -3.68 -11.01 1.59
N PHE A 224 -3.86 -11.39 2.86
CA PHE A 224 -5.13 -11.12 3.55
C PHE A 224 -5.36 -9.63 3.77
N LYS A 225 -4.29 -8.85 3.93
CA LYS A 225 -4.40 -7.41 4.13
C LYS A 225 -4.72 -6.63 2.85
N TYR A 226 -4.07 -6.97 1.73
CA TYR A 226 -4.08 -6.12 0.52
C TYR A 226 -4.67 -6.75 -0.73
N LEU A 227 -5.06 -8.04 -0.74
CA LEU A 227 -5.74 -8.61 -1.91
C LEU A 227 -7.01 -7.82 -2.32
N PRO A 228 -7.91 -7.41 -1.39
CA PRO A 228 -9.09 -6.62 -1.74
C PRO A 228 -8.74 -5.30 -2.45
N TYR A 229 -7.68 -4.62 -1.99
CA TYR A 229 -7.16 -3.42 -2.63
C TYR A 229 -6.72 -3.72 -4.07
N HIS A 230 -5.93 -4.77 -4.30
CA HIS A 230 -5.45 -5.09 -5.64
C HIS A 230 -6.58 -5.51 -6.60
N ILE A 231 -7.59 -6.25 -6.12
CA ILE A 231 -8.78 -6.59 -6.92
C ILE A 231 -9.55 -5.32 -7.29
N PHE A 232 -9.78 -4.43 -6.33
CA PHE A 232 -10.43 -3.13 -6.57
C PHE A 232 -9.65 -2.30 -7.60
N SER A 233 -8.34 -2.12 -7.40
CA SER A 233 -7.47 -1.36 -8.30
C SER A 233 -7.29 -2.00 -9.68
N SER A 234 -7.67 -3.27 -9.84
CA SER A 234 -7.70 -3.98 -11.12
C SER A 234 -9.05 -3.88 -11.86
N GLU A 235 -10.00 -3.11 -11.31
CA GLU A 235 -11.36 -2.89 -11.82
C GLU A 235 -12.24 -4.16 -11.84
N GLN A 236 -11.89 -5.16 -11.03
CA GLN A 236 -12.59 -6.44 -10.93
C GLN A 236 -13.68 -6.43 -9.83
N HIS A 237 -14.62 -5.48 -9.93
CA HIS A 237 -15.64 -5.27 -8.88
C HIS A 237 -16.49 -6.50 -8.56
N SER A 238 -16.89 -7.27 -9.58
CA SER A 238 -17.65 -8.51 -9.39
C SER A 238 -16.86 -9.56 -8.60
N GLU A 239 -15.55 -9.65 -8.84
CA GLU A 239 -14.65 -10.56 -8.13
C GLU A 239 -14.46 -10.12 -6.68
N LEU A 240 -14.37 -8.82 -6.41
CA LEU A 240 -14.29 -8.30 -5.05
C LEU A 240 -15.56 -8.60 -4.25
N ILE A 241 -16.74 -8.44 -4.86
CA ILE A 241 -18.01 -8.81 -4.24
C ILE A 241 -18.04 -10.31 -3.94
N GLN A 242 -17.65 -11.15 -4.90
CA GLN A 242 -17.58 -12.60 -4.68
C GLN A 242 -16.64 -12.96 -3.53
N LEU A 243 -15.48 -12.29 -3.43
CA LEU A 243 -14.52 -12.49 -2.34
C LEU A 243 -15.11 -12.11 -0.97
N LEU A 244 -15.80 -10.97 -0.87
CA LEU A 244 -16.38 -10.51 0.40
C LEU A 244 -17.66 -11.26 0.80
N PHE A 245 -18.27 -12.00 -0.11
CA PHE A 245 -19.38 -12.93 0.17
C PHE A 245 -18.93 -14.40 0.26
N ASP A 246 -17.63 -14.67 0.21
CA ASP A 246 -17.08 -16.01 0.43
C ASP A 246 -16.84 -16.24 1.93
N PHE A 247 -17.57 -17.19 2.53
CA PHE A 247 -17.47 -17.42 3.97
C PHE A 247 -16.07 -17.87 4.42
N HIS A 248 -15.40 -18.69 3.61
CA HIS A 248 -14.05 -19.16 3.92
C HIS A 248 -13.07 -17.99 3.94
N TRP A 249 -13.16 -17.06 2.99
CA TRP A 249 -12.39 -15.82 2.99
C TRP A 249 -12.64 -15.00 4.26
N LEU A 250 -13.89 -14.79 4.67
CA LEU A 250 -14.22 -14.03 5.88
C LEU A 250 -13.56 -14.65 7.12
N GLU A 251 -13.65 -15.97 7.29
CA GLU A 251 -13.02 -16.69 8.40
C GLU A 251 -11.50 -16.56 8.38
N GLN A 252 -10.87 -16.81 7.23
CA GLN A 252 -9.41 -16.75 7.13
C GLN A 252 -8.88 -15.32 7.29
N LYS A 253 -9.55 -14.32 6.70
CA LYS A 253 -9.14 -12.92 6.82
C LYS A 253 -9.18 -12.45 8.25
N VAL A 254 -10.25 -12.73 8.99
CA VAL A 254 -10.34 -12.37 10.41
C VAL A 254 -9.27 -13.09 11.23
N LYS A 255 -9.02 -14.37 10.95
CA LYS A 255 -7.99 -15.16 11.63
C LYS A 255 -6.57 -14.65 11.42
N HIS A 256 -6.26 -14.16 10.22
CA HIS A 256 -4.92 -13.68 9.86
C HIS A 256 -4.73 -12.17 10.07
N THR A 257 -5.82 -11.40 10.19
CA THR A 257 -5.76 -9.96 10.43
C THR A 257 -6.55 -9.61 11.69
N ASN A 258 -7.81 -9.19 11.54
CA ASN A 258 -8.79 -8.94 12.60
C ASN A 258 -10.12 -8.51 11.95
N VAL A 259 -11.17 -8.33 12.77
CA VAL A 259 -12.50 -7.90 12.29
C VAL A 259 -12.48 -6.49 11.69
N PRO A 260 -11.83 -5.48 12.30
CA PRO A 260 -11.74 -4.15 11.70
C PRO A 260 -11.08 -4.12 10.32
N SER A 261 -9.99 -4.86 10.13
CA SER A 261 -9.32 -5.05 8.83
C SER A 261 -10.29 -5.59 7.76
N LEU A 262 -11.12 -6.59 8.10
CA LEU A 262 -12.16 -7.09 7.20
C LEU A 262 -13.23 -6.02 6.90
N ILE A 263 -13.72 -5.31 7.92
CA ILE A 263 -14.75 -4.27 7.74
C ILE A 263 -14.24 -3.14 6.82
N SER A 264 -12.96 -2.78 6.93
CA SER A 264 -12.36 -1.72 6.14
C SER A 264 -12.36 -2.01 4.63
N ASP A 265 -12.34 -3.28 4.21
CA ASP A 265 -12.38 -3.64 2.78
C ASP A 265 -13.66 -3.19 2.09
N PHE A 266 -14.76 -3.07 2.85
CA PHE A 266 -16.04 -2.66 2.29
C PHE A 266 -16.03 -1.22 1.75
N ARG A 267 -15.03 -0.40 2.12
CA ARG A 267 -14.84 0.96 1.55
C ARG A 267 -14.64 0.95 0.04
N PHE A 268 -14.10 -0.15 -0.51
CA PHE A 268 -13.90 -0.33 -1.94
C PHE A 268 -15.21 -0.55 -2.72
N LEU A 269 -16.34 -0.67 -2.03
CA LEU A 269 -17.67 -0.91 -2.61
C LEU A 269 -18.66 0.26 -2.41
N ASP A 270 -18.20 1.44 -1.96
CA ASP A 270 -19.05 2.56 -1.50
C ASP A 270 -19.77 3.39 -2.60
N THR A 271 -20.13 2.79 -3.76
CA THR A 271 -21.00 3.42 -4.78
C THR A 271 -22.31 2.66 -4.96
N PRO A 272 -23.45 3.37 -5.11
CA PRO A 272 -24.60 3.20 -4.23
C PRO A 272 -24.74 1.76 -3.74
N LEU A 273 -24.20 1.48 -2.54
CA LEU A 273 -24.05 0.13 -2.01
C LEU A 273 -25.32 -0.68 -2.23
N GLN A 274 -25.17 -1.78 -2.96
CA GLN A 274 -26.18 -2.82 -3.08
C GLN A 274 -26.62 -3.21 -1.66
N HIS A 275 -27.93 -3.32 -1.44
CA HIS A 275 -28.55 -3.53 -0.14
C HIS A 275 -27.84 -4.62 0.69
N GLU A 276 -27.48 -5.72 0.03
CA GLU A 276 -26.77 -6.87 0.60
C GLU A 276 -25.41 -6.54 1.22
N ILE A 277 -24.63 -5.66 0.58
CA ILE A 277 -23.30 -5.25 1.07
C ILE A 277 -23.46 -4.49 2.39
N LYS A 278 -24.47 -3.59 2.47
CA LYS A 278 -24.79 -2.87 3.71
C LYS A 278 -25.20 -3.83 4.82
N LEU A 279 -26.04 -4.82 4.52
CA LEU A 279 -26.47 -5.83 5.48
C LEU A 279 -25.27 -6.61 6.04
N LEU A 280 -24.37 -7.09 5.17
CA LEU A 280 -23.20 -7.85 5.58
C LEU A 280 -22.23 -6.99 6.42
N LYS A 281 -21.86 -5.80 5.93
CA LYS A 281 -20.99 -4.85 6.65
C LYS A 281 -21.53 -4.56 8.04
N LYS A 282 -22.82 -4.19 8.13
CA LYS A 282 -23.49 -3.87 9.39
C LYS A 282 -23.54 -5.08 10.33
N SER A 283 -23.81 -6.28 9.80
CA SER A 283 -23.83 -7.51 10.57
C SER A 283 -22.46 -7.81 11.19
N LEU A 284 -21.38 -7.65 10.43
CA LEU A 284 -20.00 -7.80 10.92
C LEU A 284 -19.66 -6.76 11.98
N MET A 285 -20.00 -5.48 11.74
CA MET A 285 -19.79 -4.40 12.71
C MET A 285 -20.50 -4.66 14.04
N LEU A 286 -21.79 -5.03 14.01
CA LEU A 286 -22.57 -5.32 15.22
C LEU A 286 -22.13 -6.62 15.92
N SER A 287 -21.33 -7.46 15.26
CA SER A 287 -20.83 -8.72 15.80
C SER A 287 -19.36 -8.65 16.19
N ALA A 288 -18.69 -7.51 16.00
CA ALA A 288 -17.24 -7.39 16.13
C ALA A 288 -16.72 -7.86 17.50
N ASP A 289 -17.31 -7.39 18.60
CA ASP A 289 -16.91 -7.80 19.96
C ASP A 289 -17.08 -9.31 20.21
N ALA A 290 -18.14 -9.92 19.67
CA ALA A 290 -18.36 -11.36 19.82
C ALA A 290 -17.33 -12.17 19.00
N ILE A 291 -17.04 -11.71 17.78
CA ILE A 291 -16.06 -12.34 16.89
C ILE A 291 -14.64 -12.19 17.44
N GLU A 292 -14.28 -11.04 18.00
CA GLU A 292 -12.97 -10.82 18.63
C GLU A 292 -12.73 -11.74 19.83
N LYS A 293 -13.77 -12.00 20.64
CA LYS A 293 -13.69 -12.95 21.76
C LYS A 293 -13.59 -14.40 21.30
N ASN A 294 -14.23 -14.74 20.18
CA ASN A 294 -14.18 -16.07 19.61
C ASN A 294 -14.32 -16.00 18.08
N LEU A 295 -13.20 -16.17 17.38
CA LEU A 295 -13.14 -16.05 15.91
C LEU A 295 -14.08 -17.01 15.19
N SER A 296 -14.27 -18.21 15.73
CA SER A 296 -15.19 -19.21 15.16
C SER A 296 -16.67 -18.78 15.22
N SER A 297 -17.00 -17.76 16.03
CA SER A 297 -18.38 -17.28 16.18
C SER A 297 -18.89 -16.47 14.99
N ILE A 298 -18.05 -16.09 14.02
CA ILE A 298 -18.46 -15.33 12.83
C ILE A 298 -19.65 -15.99 12.11
N GLY A 299 -19.62 -17.31 11.91
CA GLY A 299 -20.72 -18.05 11.28
C GLY A 299 -22.05 -17.93 12.04
N PRO A 300 -22.10 -18.37 13.32
CA PRO A 300 -23.29 -18.20 14.16
C PRO A 300 -23.78 -16.75 14.27
N GLN A 301 -22.89 -15.75 14.33
CA GLN A 301 -23.26 -14.34 14.37
C GLN A 301 -23.93 -13.88 13.08
N LEU A 302 -23.38 -14.25 11.92
CA LEU A 302 -23.98 -13.95 10.61
C LEU A 302 -25.35 -14.62 10.46
N LEU A 303 -25.48 -15.89 10.82
CA LEU A 303 -26.77 -16.60 10.82
C LEU A 303 -27.79 -15.89 11.72
N GLY A 304 -27.41 -15.58 12.96
CA GLY A 304 -28.31 -14.96 13.93
C GLY A 304 -28.85 -13.60 13.48
N ARG A 305 -28.10 -12.86 12.65
CA ARG A 305 -28.47 -11.51 12.17
C ARG A 305 -29.14 -11.50 10.81
N LEU A 306 -28.65 -12.29 9.85
CA LEU A 306 -28.99 -12.15 8.44
C LEU A 306 -30.06 -13.13 7.95
N LEU A 307 -30.44 -14.15 8.75
CA LEU A 307 -31.37 -15.19 8.29
C LEU A 307 -32.72 -14.67 7.78
N SER A 308 -33.24 -13.56 8.32
CA SER A 308 -34.48 -12.94 7.84
C SER A 308 -34.38 -12.30 6.46
N TYR A 309 -33.15 -12.09 5.97
CA TYR A 309 -32.86 -11.50 4.66
C TYR A 309 -32.46 -12.57 3.63
N ALA A 310 -32.37 -13.85 4.03
CA ALA A 310 -32.06 -14.97 3.15
C ALA A 310 -33.24 -15.28 2.21
N SER A 311 -33.44 -14.44 1.21
CA SER A 311 -34.53 -14.51 0.24
C SER A 311 -33.99 -14.39 -1.18
N ASP A 312 -34.85 -14.62 -2.17
CA ASP A 312 -34.48 -14.48 -3.59
C ASP A 312 -34.20 -13.01 -3.99
N GLU A 313 -34.58 -12.04 -3.15
CA GLU A 313 -34.23 -10.62 -3.30
C GLU A 313 -32.79 -10.30 -2.85
N CYS A 314 -32.16 -11.18 -2.06
CA CYS A 314 -30.79 -11.04 -1.57
C CYS A 314 -29.99 -12.35 -1.81
N PRO A 315 -29.70 -12.67 -3.08
CA PRO A 315 -29.10 -13.95 -3.46
C PRO A 315 -27.67 -14.15 -2.90
N SER A 316 -26.88 -13.09 -2.76
CA SER A 316 -25.51 -13.18 -2.23
C SER A 316 -25.52 -13.49 -0.73
N VAL A 317 -26.41 -12.84 0.03
CA VAL A 317 -26.64 -13.13 1.46
C VAL A 317 -27.17 -14.55 1.62
N LYS A 318 -28.14 -14.95 0.81
CA LYS A 318 -28.70 -16.31 0.85
C LYS A 318 -27.63 -17.37 0.66
N LYS A 319 -26.81 -17.24 -0.40
CA LYS A 319 -25.69 -18.15 -0.69
C LYS A 319 -24.67 -18.17 0.45
N LEU A 320 -24.23 -16.99 0.92
CA LEU A 320 -23.30 -16.89 2.04
C LEU A 320 -23.81 -17.66 3.27
N LEU A 321 -25.09 -17.53 3.63
CA LEU A 321 -25.66 -18.19 4.80
C LEU A 321 -25.83 -19.70 4.63
N GLU A 322 -26.02 -20.19 3.40
CA GLU A 322 -25.98 -21.62 3.08
C GLU A 322 -24.58 -22.17 3.35
N ASP A 323 -23.53 -21.52 2.82
CA ASP A 323 -22.13 -21.89 3.03
C ASP A 323 -21.74 -21.85 4.53
N VAL A 324 -22.16 -20.79 5.23
CA VAL A 324 -21.98 -20.64 6.69
C VAL A 324 -22.61 -21.80 7.44
N ARG A 325 -23.85 -22.17 7.10
CA ARG A 325 -24.59 -23.23 7.78
C ARG A 325 -23.95 -24.59 7.56
N GLU A 326 -23.53 -24.90 6.35
CA GLU A 326 -22.84 -26.16 6.04
C GLU A 326 -21.50 -26.28 6.76
N THR A 327 -20.71 -25.22 6.77
CA THR A 327 -19.40 -25.18 7.42
C THR A 327 -19.55 -25.23 8.95
N SER A 328 -20.43 -24.39 9.51
CA SER A 328 -20.62 -24.27 10.96
C SER A 328 -21.21 -25.52 11.59
N ARG A 329 -22.01 -26.33 10.87
CA ARG A 329 -22.56 -27.61 11.36
C ARG A 329 -21.49 -28.63 11.74
N LYS A 330 -20.29 -28.53 11.15
CA LYS A 330 -19.17 -29.42 11.46
C LYS A 330 -18.50 -29.07 12.80
N THR A 331 -18.63 -27.82 13.23
CA THR A 331 -17.89 -27.26 14.37
C THR A 331 -18.81 -26.97 15.56
N PHE A 332 -20.08 -26.61 15.32
CA PHE A 332 -21.03 -26.19 16.34
C PHE A 332 -22.23 -27.13 16.43
N HIS A 333 -22.58 -27.51 17.66
CA HIS A 333 -23.76 -28.31 17.95
C HIS A 333 -25.07 -27.50 17.99
N ILE A 334 -24.97 -26.19 18.24
CA ILE A 334 -26.13 -25.28 18.33
C ILE A 334 -25.91 -24.15 17.32
N LEU A 335 -26.88 -23.96 16.43
CA LEU A 335 -26.87 -22.91 15.41
C LEU A 335 -28.22 -22.18 15.38
N PRO A 336 -28.24 -20.87 15.10
CA PRO A 336 -29.48 -20.14 14.90
C PRO A 336 -30.33 -20.75 13.78
N LEU A 337 -31.60 -21.03 14.07
CA LEU A 337 -32.59 -21.51 13.11
C LEU A 337 -33.44 -20.37 12.52
N PHE A 338 -33.51 -19.25 13.23
CA PHE A 338 -34.20 -18.02 12.83
C PHE A 338 -33.33 -16.82 13.21
N SER A 339 -33.63 -15.65 12.62
CA SER A 339 -32.98 -14.39 12.99
C SER A 339 -33.28 -14.07 14.46
N CYS A 340 -32.25 -14.14 15.31
CA CYS A 340 -32.36 -13.98 16.76
C CYS A 340 -31.54 -12.79 17.29
N LEU A 341 -30.76 -12.14 16.42
CA LEU A 341 -29.95 -10.97 16.71
C LEU A 341 -30.45 -9.80 15.85
N LYS A 342 -30.81 -8.69 16.48
CA LYS A 342 -31.35 -7.54 15.77
C LYS A 342 -30.28 -6.81 14.95
N LEU A 343 -30.60 -6.50 13.69
CA LEU A 343 -29.85 -5.54 12.86
C LEU A 343 -30.17 -4.08 13.18
N GLU A 344 -31.17 -3.85 14.04
CA GLU A 344 -31.47 -2.56 14.67
C GLU A 344 -30.59 -2.38 15.91
N GLY A 345 -29.75 -1.35 15.91
CA GLY A 345 -28.81 -1.06 16.98
C GLY A 345 -27.81 0.00 16.53
N ALA A 346 -27.28 0.77 17.48
CA ALA A 346 -26.16 1.66 17.20
C ALA A 346 -24.95 0.82 16.74
N GLU A 347 -24.22 1.30 15.76
CA GLU A 347 -22.94 0.74 15.37
C GLU A 347 -21.94 1.03 16.50
N ILE A 348 -21.61 0.02 17.29
CA ILE A 348 -20.71 0.18 18.44
C ILE A 348 -19.34 -0.39 18.04
N PHE A 349 -18.42 0.50 17.68
CA PHE A 349 -17.01 0.15 17.57
C PHE A 349 -16.36 0.30 18.96
N LYS A 350 -15.82 -0.80 19.52
CA LYS A 350 -15.22 -0.80 20.85
C LYS A 350 -13.76 -1.25 20.75
N LYS A 351 -12.83 -0.29 20.78
CA LYS A 351 -11.39 -0.58 20.94
C LYS A 351 -11.00 -0.42 22.41
N ASN A 352 -10.36 -1.44 22.97
CA ASN A 352 -9.86 -1.37 24.33
C ASN A 352 -8.53 -0.61 24.34
N VAL A 353 -8.53 0.65 24.79
CA VAL A 353 -7.34 1.51 24.77
C VAL A 353 -6.45 1.30 26.00
N GLY A 354 -6.78 0.34 26.87
CA GLY A 354 -5.99 -0.02 28.06
C GLY A 354 -5.96 1.05 29.17
N SER A 355 -6.53 2.23 28.92
CA SER A 355 -6.65 3.37 29.83
C SER A 355 -8.01 4.05 29.62
N GLU A 356 -8.49 4.77 30.63
CA GLU A 356 -9.72 5.55 30.52
C GLU A 356 -9.56 6.68 29.51
N VAL A 357 -10.57 6.83 28.65
CA VAL A 357 -10.65 7.89 27.64
C VAL A 357 -11.35 9.10 28.27
N CYS A 358 -10.70 10.26 28.29
CA CYS A 358 -11.24 11.50 28.87
C CYS A 358 -11.88 12.43 27.83
N SER A 359 -11.45 12.34 26.56
CA SER A 359 -12.01 13.15 25.47
C SER A 359 -11.98 12.39 24.15
N LEU A 360 -12.95 12.66 23.27
CA LEU A 360 -13.02 12.07 21.94
C LEU A 360 -13.32 13.16 20.90
N ALA A 361 -12.66 13.09 19.74
CA ALA A 361 -12.95 13.92 18.58
C ALA A 361 -12.94 13.06 17.31
N THR A 362 -13.66 13.48 16.28
CA THR A 362 -13.73 12.77 14.99
C THR A 362 -13.44 13.71 13.83
N SER A 363 -12.67 13.26 12.84
CA SER A 363 -12.39 13.98 11.61
C SER A 363 -12.58 13.06 10.41
N ASN A 364 -13.21 13.54 9.35
CA ASN A 364 -13.37 12.79 8.11
C ASN A 364 -12.17 13.07 7.18
N SER A 365 -11.51 12.02 6.71
CA SER A 365 -10.44 12.06 5.70
C SER A 365 -10.93 11.42 4.39
N SER A 366 -10.20 11.64 3.29
CA SER A 366 -10.41 10.90 2.03
C SER A 366 -10.13 9.40 2.17
N THR A 367 -9.43 8.97 3.22
CA THR A 367 -9.07 7.58 3.49
C THR A 367 -9.99 6.86 4.47
N GLY A 368 -10.83 7.61 5.19
CA GLY A 368 -11.76 7.10 6.19
C GLY A 368 -12.06 8.09 7.32
N THR A 369 -12.89 7.69 8.28
CA THR A 369 -13.14 8.49 9.51
C THR A 369 -12.03 8.26 10.53
N ILE A 370 -11.41 9.32 11.03
CA ILE A 370 -10.39 9.27 12.09
C ILE A 370 -11.03 9.67 13.42
N VAL A 371 -10.80 8.85 14.45
CA VAL A 371 -11.15 9.09 15.85
C VAL A 371 -9.87 9.45 16.61
N ILE A 372 -9.88 10.58 17.30
CA ILE A 372 -8.81 11.03 18.17
C ILE A 372 -9.30 10.87 19.61
N SER A 373 -8.59 10.06 20.40
CA SER A 373 -8.90 9.84 21.81
C SER A 373 -7.80 10.43 22.69
N GLY A 374 -8.23 11.27 23.66
CA GLY A 374 -7.39 11.74 24.76
C GLY A 374 -7.53 10.78 25.94
N LEU A 375 -6.41 10.36 26.51
CA LEU A 375 -6.36 9.42 27.63
C LEU A 375 -6.02 10.12 28.95
N VAL A 376 -6.43 9.53 30.07
CA VAL A 376 -6.16 10.06 31.43
C VAL A 376 -4.65 10.17 31.73
N ASN A 377 -3.81 9.37 31.09
CA ASN A 377 -2.34 9.44 31.22
C ASN A 377 -1.69 10.59 30.41
N GLY A 378 -2.49 11.44 29.76
CA GLY A 378 -2.01 12.55 28.94
C GLY A 378 -1.60 12.17 27.51
N SER A 379 -1.72 10.89 27.13
CA SER A 379 -1.46 10.45 25.76
C SER A 379 -2.65 10.74 24.84
N ILE A 380 -2.34 11.03 23.57
CA ILE A 380 -3.32 11.15 22.49
C ILE A 380 -3.14 9.95 21.58
N HIS A 381 -4.22 9.20 21.35
CA HIS A 381 -4.24 8.12 20.38
C HIS A 381 -5.10 8.54 19.19
N ILE A 382 -4.63 8.19 17.99
CA ILE A 382 -5.34 8.42 16.74
C ILE A 382 -5.69 7.04 16.20
N HIS A 383 -6.96 6.85 15.90
CA HIS A 383 -7.50 5.62 15.39
C HIS A 383 -8.28 5.88 14.12
N GLU A 384 -8.12 5.06 13.12
CA GLU A 384 -9.02 5.08 11.98
C GLU A 384 -10.23 4.20 12.29
N LEU A 385 -11.44 4.78 12.29
CA LEU A 385 -12.71 4.14 12.66
C LEU A 385 -12.98 2.88 11.85
N GLU A 386 -12.59 2.90 10.57
CA GLU A 386 -12.85 1.82 9.61
C GLU A 386 -11.89 0.65 9.77
N THR A 387 -10.62 0.91 10.08
CA THR A 387 -9.57 -0.13 10.20
C THR A 387 -9.28 -0.50 11.64
N GLY A 388 -9.78 0.28 12.61
CA GLY A 388 -9.49 0.11 14.02
C GLY A 388 -8.01 0.24 14.38
N MET A 389 -7.15 0.71 13.47
CA MET A 389 -5.71 0.89 13.71
C MET A 389 -5.46 2.23 14.38
#